data_AF-A0A3Q1GAZ3-F1
#
_entry.id   AF-A0A3Q1GAZ3-F1
#
_cell.length_a   1.000
_cell.length_b   1.000
_cell.length_c   1.000
_cell.angle_alpha   90.00
_cell.angle_beta   90.00
_cell.angle_gamma   90.00
#
_symmetry.space_group_name_H-M   'P 1'
#
loop_
_entity.id
_entity.type
_entity.pdbx_description
1 polymer ?
#
loop_
_entity_poly.entity_id
_entity_poly.type
_entity_poly.pdbx_seq_one_letter_code
_entity_poly.pdbx_strand_id
1 'polypeptide(L)'
;MFSFPRSDVKCSTEPCSNLCRIKNGFSHVSLSLQELSSFGLPPVWTAGGGSELNIVAVLNCMYDLIQLHRRGLRTLENMEVEQLKSNSNVDFLQLSTTRLKEQLEISKRENTGLLERERQLQLKVKSLQNCLKNEKEEVQKLQNVIASRASQYNHEMKRKEREFNKLKERLNQLLVDKKEKKQAIDVLNNIGRADGKRSLWKTEKTEAKHEGEMYKTLLSDYDTRQRELQLENAELRKVLQQMKKDMVSILSSRKQAAKGDKHEHGGTQAASEEEDEVFDSSKDSVELYCVHAREKLTNSIRLQWRRLKSHVERLDSQVSSAQTSESKTADAVPRETHEEEMDRLKLEIQQCKDFIQAQQQLLQQQLSSPCDEETASLLSDCYMLQEKERLGDEWKTLEEQRKIFERERRNFTEAAIRLSHEVLKRDLVLKHDLRKNDRLF
;
A
#
# COMPACT_ATOMS: atom_id res chain seq x y z
N MET A 1 -34.76 -19.67 25.72
CA MET A 1 -34.89 -21.06 26.21
C MET A 1 -35.52 -21.01 27.61
N PHE A 2 -36.79 -20.65 27.70
CA PHE A 2 -37.59 -20.77 28.93
C PHE A 2 -38.88 -21.45 28.50
N SER A 3 -38.88 -22.78 28.63
CA SER A 3 -40.06 -23.60 28.39
C SER A 3 -40.99 -23.43 29.58
N PHE A 4 -42.06 -22.65 29.43
CA PHE A 4 -43.19 -22.74 30.35
C PHE A 4 -44.04 -23.94 29.95
N PRO A 5 -44.46 -24.78 30.92
CA PRO A 5 -45.21 -25.97 30.61
C PRO A 5 -46.58 -25.55 30.09
N ARG A 6 -46.93 -25.97 28.88
CA ARG A 6 -48.33 -26.15 28.50
C ARG A 6 -48.89 -27.14 29.50
N SER A 7 -49.68 -26.64 30.44
CA SER A 7 -50.66 -27.46 31.15
C SER A 7 -51.72 -27.85 30.13
N ASP A 8 -51.39 -28.86 29.30
CA ASP A 8 -52.39 -29.71 28.70
C ASP A 8 -53.17 -30.30 29.87
N VAL A 9 -54.31 -29.70 30.18
CA VAL A 9 -55.32 -30.34 31.00
C VAL A 9 -55.79 -31.53 30.17
N LYS A 10 -55.07 -32.65 30.30
CA LYS A 10 -55.63 -33.96 30.03
C LYS A 10 -56.92 -34.01 30.83
N CYS A 11 -58.04 -33.98 30.12
CA CYS A 11 -59.32 -34.37 30.68
C CYS A 11 -59.15 -35.84 31.07
N SER A 12 -58.69 -36.10 32.29
CA SER A 12 -58.76 -37.40 32.91
C SER A 12 -60.24 -37.68 33.10
N THR A 13 -60.83 -38.37 32.13
CA THR A 13 -62.06 -39.14 32.31
C THR A 13 -61.75 -40.28 33.29
N GLU A 14 -61.47 -39.94 34.54
CA GLU A 14 -61.62 -40.86 35.65
C GLU A 14 -63.02 -40.63 36.23
N PRO A 15 -63.83 -41.68 36.38
CA PRO A 15 -65.12 -41.54 37.02
C PRO A 15 -64.89 -41.16 38.48
N CYS A 16 -65.31 -39.95 38.88
CA CYS A 16 -65.45 -39.54 40.28
C CYS A 16 -66.34 -40.55 41.03
N SER A 17 -65.73 -41.61 41.52
CA SER A 17 -66.41 -42.76 42.13
C SER A 17 -66.21 -42.82 43.64
N ASN A 18 -65.87 -41.69 44.28
CA ASN A 18 -65.63 -41.63 45.73
C ASN A 18 -66.22 -40.40 46.47
N LEU A 19 -67.15 -39.63 45.88
CA LEU A 19 -67.96 -38.68 46.64
C LEU A 19 -69.30 -39.30 47.01
N CYS A 20 -69.34 -40.03 48.12
CA CYS A 20 -70.48 -40.24 49.04
C CYS A 20 -70.42 -41.64 49.69
N ARG A 21 -69.68 -41.78 50.80
CA ARG A 21 -70.08 -42.74 51.85
C ARG A 21 -71.09 -42.03 52.76
N ILE A 22 -72.26 -42.63 52.93
CA ILE A 22 -73.49 -42.12 53.58
C ILE A 22 -73.28 -41.55 55.01
N LYS A 23 -72.12 -41.74 55.65
CA LYS A 23 -71.79 -41.19 56.97
C LYS A 23 -71.20 -39.76 56.97
N ASN A 24 -70.76 -39.21 55.84
CA ASN A 24 -70.14 -37.87 55.77
C ASN A 24 -70.98 -36.83 54.99
N GLY A 25 -72.23 -37.13 54.63
CA GLY A 25 -73.05 -36.28 53.75
C GLY A 25 -73.26 -34.85 54.27
N PHE A 26 -73.51 -34.67 55.57
CA PHE A 26 -73.66 -33.35 56.18
C PHE A 26 -72.37 -32.53 56.15
N SER A 27 -71.21 -33.18 56.36
CA SER A 27 -69.91 -32.54 56.31
C SER A 27 -69.56 -32.07 54.89
N HIS A 28 -69.85 -32.89 53.88
CA HIS A 28 -69.65 -32.53 52.47
C HIS A 28 -70.60 -31.41 52.01
N VAL A 29 -71.86 -31.44 52.42
CA VAL A 29 -72.82 -30.37 52.10
C VAL A 29 -72.39 -29.04 52.75
N SER A 30 -71.94 -29.06 54.01
CA SER A 30 -71.42 -27.87 54.69
C SER A 30 -70.15 -27.32 54.04
N LEU A 31 -69.24 -28.19 53.57
CA LEU A 31 -68.02 -27.80 52.86
C LEU A 31 -68.35 -27.17 51.50
N SER A 32 -69.24 -27.79 50.71
CA SER A 32 -69.68 -27.22 49.43
C SER A 32 -70.41 -25.88 49.60
N LEU A 33 -71.20 -25.71 50.66
CA LEU A 33 -71.84 -24.43 51.01
C LEU A 33 -70.84 -23.35 51.43
N GLN A 34 -69.79 -23.74 52.16
CA GLN A 34 -68.69 -22.84 52.53
C GLN A 34 -67.87 -22.41 51.30
N GLU A 35 -67.62 -23.33 50.37
CA GLU A 35 -66.97 -23.03 49.08
C GLU A 35 -67.85 -22.11 48.22
N LEU A 36 -69.15 -22.36 48.10
CA LEU A 36 -70.09 -21.47 47.39
C LEU A 36 -70.12 -20.05 48.00
N SER A 37 -70.05 -19.96 49.32
CA SER A 37 -69.96 -18.67 50.04
C SER A 37 -68.63 -17.97 49.77
N SER A 38 -67.53 -18.71 49.60
CA SER A 38 -66.22 -18.15 49.22
C SER A 38 -66.20 -17.61 47.78
N PHE A 39 -67.08 -18.10 46.91
CA PHE A 39 -67.35 -17.54 45.58
C PHE A 39 -68.33 -16.34 45.61
N GLY A 40 -68.77 -15.92 46.80
CA GLY A 40 -69.68 -14.78 47.00
C GLY A 40 -71.15 -15.09 46.71
N LEU A 41 -71.55 -16.37 46.65
CA LEU A 41 -72.93 -16.79 46.37
C LEU A 41 -73.75 -16.90 47.67
N PRO A 42 -75.06 -16.56 47.64
CA PRO A 42 -75.92 -16.62 48.82
C PRO A 42 -76.18 -18.07 49.28
N PRO A 43 -76.36 -18.31 50.60
CA PRO A 43 -76.60 -19.66 51.11
C PRO A 43 -77.96 -20.18 50.68
N VAL A 44 -77.98 -21.43 50.20
CA VAL A 44 -79.17 -22.10 49.63
C VAL A 44 -80.14 -22.62 50.70
N TRP A 45 -79.73 -22.60 51.98
CA TRP A 45 -80.47 -23.12 53.12
C TRP A 45 -80.84 -21.99 54.08
N THR A 46 -82.12 -21.87 54.43
CA THR A 46 -82.59 -21.02 55.52
C THR A 46 -82.36 -21.74 56.84
N ALA A 47 -81.64 -21.13 57.78
CA ALA A 47 -81.31 -21.67 59.11
C ALA A 47 -82.52 -21.72 60.08
N GLY A 48 -83.70 -22.09 59.58
CA GLY A 48 -84.95 -22.16 60.34
C GLY A 48 -85.71 -23.44 60.06
N GLY A 49 -85.49 -24.47 60.87
CA GLY A 49 -86.46 -25.50 61.30
C GLY A 49 -87.17 -26.41 60.29
N GLY A 50 -87.13 -26.17 58.99
CA GLY A 50 -87.85 -26.97 57.98
C GLY A 50 -86.92 -27.42 56.87
N SER A 51 -86.86 -28.73 56.63
CA SER A 51 -86.05 -29.40 55.60
C SER A 51 -86.56 -29.16 54.17
N GLU A 52 -87.00 -27.95 53.83
CA GLU A 52 -87.43 -27.61 52.46
C GLU A 52 -86.34 -26.85 51.73
N LEU A 53 -85.75 -27.53 50.74
CA LEU A 53 -84.83 -26.95 49.79
C LEU A 53 -85.56 -25.87 48.99
N ASN A 54 -85.13 -24.61 49.11
CA ASN A 54 -85.69 -23.54 48.31
C ASN A 54 -85.20 -23.69 46.86
N ILE A 55 -86.01 -24.35 46.02
CA ILE A 55 -85.70 -24.63 44.61
C ILE A 55 -85.35 -23.35 43.86
N VAL A 56 -85.99 -22.22 44.17
CA VAL A 56 -85.70 -20.91 43.56
C VAL A 56 -84.31 -20.40 43.98
N ALA A 57 -83.94 -20.54 45.25
CA ALA A 57 -82.60 -20.19 45.74
C ALA A 57 -81.51 -21.07 45.10
N VAL A 58 -81.77 -22.38 44.95
CA VAL A 58 -80.86 -23.31 44.24
C VAL A 58 -80.71 -22.89 42.77
N LEU A 59 -81.80 -22.65 42.05
CA LEU A 59 -81.79 -22.25 40.64
C LEU A 59 -81.07 -20.92 40.43
N ASN A 60 -81.31 -19.93 41.29
CA ASN A 60 -80.60 -18.66 41.26
C ASN A 60 -79.10 -18.83 41.54
N CYS A 61 -78.73 -19.65 42.54
CA CYS A 61 -77.32 -19.93 42.82
C CYS A 61 -76.64 -20.67 41.66
N MET A 62 -77.31 -21.63 41.02
CA MET A 62 -76.79 -22.30 39.83
C MET A 62 -76.66 -21.34 38.65
N TYR A 63 -77.64 -20.44 38.46
CA TYR A 63 -77.56 -19.39 37.45
C TYR A 63 -76.37 -18.46 37.72
N ASP A 64 -76.20 -17.98 38.94
CA ASP A 64 -75.09 -17.11 39.34
C ASP A 64 -73.74 -17.81 39.18
N LEU A 65 -73.65 -19.10 39.52
CA LEU A 65 -72.45 -19.92 39.30
C LEU A 65 -72.11 -20.06 37.81
N ILE A 66 -73.12 -20.30 36.95
CA ILE A 66 -72.94 -20.35 35.49
C ILE A 66 -72.50 -18.97 34.98
N GLN A 67 -73.07 -17.88 35.49
CA GLN A 67 -72.67 -16.52 35.10
C GLN A 67 -71.24 -16.19 35.55
N LEU A 68 -70.86 -16.58 36.76
CA LEU A 68 -69.51 -16.45 37.29
C LEU A 68 -68.52 -17.23 36.43
N HIS A 69 -68.83 -18.48 36.09
CA HIS A 69 -68.01 -19.30 35.21
C HIS A 69 -67.88 -18.69 33.82
N ARG A 70 -68.97 -18.21 33.21
CA ARG A 70 -68.95 -17.51 31.91
C ARG A 70 -68.18 -16.19 31.94
N ARG A 71 -68.17 -15.47 33.06
CA ARG A 71 -67.32 -14.27 33.24
C ARG A 71 -65.85 -14.67 33.36
N GLY A 72 -65.56 -15.72 34.14
CA GLY A 72 -64.23 -16.30 34.29
C GLY A 72 -63.62 -16.74 32.96
N LEU A 73 -64.38 -17.47 32.14
CA LEU A 73 -63.95 -17.87 30.79
C LEU A 73 -63.63 -16.65 29.91
N ARG A 74 -64.51 -15.64 29.88
CA ARG A 74 -64.24 -14.40 29.13
C ARG A 74 -63.00 -13.66 29.62
N THR A 75 -62.76 -13.60 30.93
CA THR A 75 -61.53 -12.99 31.47
C THR A 75 -60.29 -13.79 31.10
N LEU A 76 -60.38 -15.12 31.08
CA LEU A 76 -59.27 -15.99 30.70
C LEU A 76 -58.95 -15.83 29.20
N GLU A 77 -59.96 -15.87 28.33
CA GLU A 77 -59.81 -15.62 26.89
C GLU A 77 -59.18 -14.24 26.63
N ASN A 78 -59.61 -13.19 27.33
CA ASN A 78 -59.01 -11.87 27.23
C ASN A 78 -57.53 -11.86 27.65
N MET A 79 -57.18 -12.55 28.75
CA MET A 79 -55.79 -12.67 29.18
C MET A 79 -54.93 -13.45 28.19
N GLU A 80 -55.45 -14.51 27.57
CA GLU A 80 -54.74 -15.27 26.53
C GLU A 80 -54.48 -14.40 25.29
N VAL A 81 -55.45 -13.58 24.87
CA VAL A 81 -55.28 -12.63 23.76
C VAL A 81 -54.22 -11.58 24.08
N GLU A 82 -54.25 -10.99 25.28
CA GLU A 82 -53.25 -10.02 25.70
C GLU A 82 -51.85 -10.65 25.84
N GLN A 83 -51.77 -11.91 26.28
CA GLN A 83 -50.52 -12.67 26.31
C GLN A 83 -49.95 -12.88 24.90
N LEU A 84 -50.79 -13.25 23.93
CA LEU A 84 -50.38 -13.41 22.54
C LEU A 84 -49.88 -12.08 21.94
N LYS A 85 -50.58 -10.97 22.20
CA LYS A 85 -50.15 -9.62 21.78
C LYS A 85 -48.80 -9.25 22.41
N SER A 86 -48.65 -9.47 23.71
CA SER A 86 -47.39 -9.19 24.43
C SER A 86 -46.23 -10.02 23.89
N ASN A 87 -46.44 -11.32 23.64
CA ASN A 87 -45.43 -12.19 23.05
C ASN A 87 -44.99 -11.69 21.67
N SER A 88 -45.94 -11.33 20.80
CA SER A 88 -45.65 -10.77 19.48
C SER A 88 -44.83 -9.47 19.57
N ASN A 89 -45.16 -8.60 20.52
CA ASN A 89 -44.39 -7.37 20.77
C ASN A 89 -42.97 -7.68 21.24
N VAL A 90 -42.79 -8.67 22.12
CA VAL A 90 -41.48 -9.12 22.58
C VAL A 90 -40.66 -9.66 21.40
N ASP A 91 -41.25 -10.49 20.54
CA ASP A 91 -40.58 -11.04 19.36
C ASP A 91 -40.15 -9.92 18.39
N PHE A 92 -41.04 -8.95 18.14
CA PHE A 92 -40.73 -7.78 17.32
C PHE A 92 -39.58 -6.95 17.91
N LEU A 93 -39.60 -6.69 19.22
CA LEU A 93 -38.53 -5.95 19.89
C LEU A 93 -37.21 -6.72 19.87
N GLN A 94 -37.24 -8.05 20.01
CA GLN A 94 -36.06 -8.89 19.89
C GLN A 94 -35.45 -8.81 18.48
N LEU A 95 -36.27 -8.95 17.43
CA LEU A 95 -35.83 -8.83 16.04
C LEU A 95 -35.27 -7.44 15.72
N SER A 96 -35.93 -6.38 16.20
CA SER A 96 -35.43 -5.01 16.04
C SER A 96 -34.09 -4.82 16.75
N THR A 97 -33.96 -5.38 17.97
CA THR A 97 -32.73 -5.32 18.76
C THR A 97 -31.57 -6.07 18.10
N THR A 98 -31.80 -7.26 17.53
CA THR A 98 -30.75 -8.01 16.83
C THR A 98 -30.30 -7.27 15.58
N ARG A 99 -31.23 -6.75 14.77
CA ARG A 99 -30.91 -5.95 13.59
C ARG A 99 -30.07 -4.71 13.92
N LEU A 100 -30.46 -3.96 14.95
CA LEU A 100 -29.70 -2.77 15.38
C LEU A 100 -28.31 -3.12 15.91
N LYS A 101 -28.17 -4.26 16.62
CA LYS A 101 -26.86 -4.76 17.06
C LYS A 101 -25.97 -5.13 15.87
N GLU A 102 -26.50 -5.79 14.85
CA GLU A 102 -25.74 -6.13 13.65
C GLU A 102 -25.27 -4.87 12.89
N GLN A 103 -26.16 -3.89 12.72
CA GLN A 103 -25.81 -2.60 12.12
C GLN A 103 -24.72 -1.87 12.92
N LEU A 104 -24.82 -1.88 14.25
CA LEU A 104 -23.80 -1.31 15.13
C LEU A 104 -22.45 -2.00 14.96
N GLU A 105 -22.43 -3.34 14.89
CA GLU A 105 -21.20 -4.10 14.68
C GLU A 105 -20.59 -3.87 13.29
N ILE A 106 -21.41 -3.72 12.25
CA ILE A 106 -20.96 -3.33 10.91
C ILE A 106 -20.32 -1.94 10.96
N SER A 107 -21.03 -0.96 11.50
CA SER A 107 -20.54 0.43 11.61
C SER A 107 -19.24 0.52 12.43
N LYS A 108 -19.11 -0.25 13.52
CA LYS A 108 -17.87 -0.36 14.30
C LYS A 108 -16.71 -0.88 13.45
N ARG A 109 -16.91 -1.95 12.68
CA ARG A 109 -15.87 -2.51 11.80
C ARG A 109 -15.46 -1.50 10.72
N GLU A 110 -16.43 -0.84 10.10
CA GLU A 110 -16.16 0.21 9.12
C GLU A 110 -15.35 1.35 9.74
N ASN A 111 -15.72 1.80 10.93
CA ASN A 111 -15.00 2.85 11.65
C ASN A 111 -13.55 2.42 11.97
N THR A 112 -13.31 1.18 12.40
CA THR A 112 -11.94 0.69 12.60
C THR A 112 -11.13 0.67 11.30
N GLY A 113 -11.76 0.34 10.17
CA GLY A 113 -11.13 0.39 8.85
C GLY A 113 -10.82 1.82 8.40
N LEU A 114 -11.68 2.78 8.74
CA LEU A 114 -11.43 4.20 8.46
C LEU A 114 -10.28 4.75 9.31
N LEU A 115 -10.23 4.43 10.61
CA LEU A 115 -9.14 4.83 11.51
C LEU A 115 -7.77 4.31 11.04
N GLU A 116 -7.69 3.07 10.57
CA GLU A 116 -6.42 2.53 10.04
C GLU A 116 -6.01 3.20 8.72
N ARG A 117 -6.96 3.52 7.83
CA ARG A 117 -6.66 4.32 6.62
C ARG A 117 -6.20 5.72 6.98
N GLU A 118 -6.83 6.36 7.94
CA GLU A 118 -6.43 7.68 8.42
C GLU A 118 -5.00 7.64 8.97
N ARG A 119 -4.68 6.65 9.81
CA ARG A 119 -3.32 6.43 10.32
C ARG A 119 -2.30 6.27 9.19
N GLN A 120 -2.61 5.48 8.16
CA GLN A 120 -1.72 5.30 7.01
C GLN A 120 -1.51 6.59 6.22
N LEU A 121 -2.56 7.38 6.02
CA LEU A 121 -2.47 8.69 5.37
C LEU A 121 -1.64 9.66 6.22
N GLN A 122 -1.83 9.70 7.54
CA GLN A 122 -1.02 10.52 8.44
C GLN A 122 0.47 10.16 8.36
N LEU A 123 0.82 8.87 8.28
CA LEU A 123 2.20 8.43 8.09
C LEU A 123 2.77 8.87 6.73
N LYS A 124 1.99 8.76 5.65
CA LYS A 124 2.38 9.25 4.32
C LYS A 124 2.63 10.76 4.32
N VAL A 125 1.74 11.53 4.95
CA VAL A 125 1.89 12.98 5.08
C VAL A 125 3.19 13.33 5.83
N LYS A 126 3.47 12.68 6.95
CA LYS A 126 4.72 12.88 7.70
C LYS A 126 5.96 12.55 6.87
N SER A 127 5.91 11.45 6.11
CA SER A 127 7.01 11.08 5.20
C SER A 127 7.23 12.11 4.10
N LEU A 128 6.16 12.61 3.48
CA LEU A 128 6.24 13.64 2.44
C LEU A 128 6.72 14.98 2.99
N GLN A 129 6.30 15.35 4.21
CA GLN A 129 6.79 16.53 4.90
C GLN A 129 8.31 16.47 5.14
N ASN A 130 8.82 15.31 5.56
CA ASN A 130 10.27 15.11 5.72
C ASN A 130 11.01 15.18 4.38
N CYS A 131 10.47 14.57 3.33
CA CYS A 131 11.04 14.66 1.98
C CYS A 131 11.11 16.11 1.50
N LEU A 132 10.00 16.85 1.61
CA LEU A 132 9.94 18.27 1.26
C LEU A 132 10.95 19.11 2.05
N LYS A 133 11.15 18.82 3.34
CA LYS A 133 12.14 19.50 4.16
C LYS A 133 13.55 19.24 3.64
N ASN A 134 13.89 17.98 3.35
CA ASN A 134 15.20 17.62 2.81
C ASN A 134 15.47 18.29 1.45
N GLU A 135 14.50 18.27 0.54
CA GLU A 135 14.62 18.95 -0.76
C GLU A 135 14.82 20.47 -0.60
N LYS A 136 14.14 21.11 0.35
CA LYS A 136 14.37 22.53 0.66
C LYS A 136 15.78 22.79 1.16
N GLU A 137 16.32 21.91 2.01
CA GLU A 137 17.70 22.01 2.50
C GLU A 137 18.71 21.82 1.36
N GLU A 138 18.49 20.87 0.45
CA GLU A 138 19.34 20.67 -0.73
C GLU A 138 19.30 21.86 -1.70
N VAL A 139 18.11 22.40 -1.99
CA VAL A 139 17.98 23.63 -2.78
C VAL A 139 18.73 24.79 -2.14
N GLN A 140 18.64 24.96 -0.82
CA GLN A 140 19.38 26.01 -0.12
C GLN A 140 20.90 25.80 -0.20
N LYS A 141 21.38 24.56 -0.06
CA LYS A 141 22.80 24.22 -0.25
C LYS A 141 23.28 24.57 -1.65
N LEU A 142 22.53 24.18 -2.68
CA LEU A 142 22.87 24.48 -4.08
C LEU A 142 22.85 25.97 -4.36
N GLN A 143 21.88 26.72 -3.84
CA GLN A 143 21.85 28.18 -3.93
C GLN A 143 23.11 28.81 -3.32
N ASN A 144 23.55 28.33 -2.16
CA ASN A 144 24.78 28.80 -1.52
C ASN A 144 26.02 28.52 -2.38
N VAL A 145 26.10 27.34 -3.02
CA VAL A 145 27.18 26.97 -3.94
C VAL A 145 27.18 27.86 -5.20
N ILE A 146 26.00 28.14 -5.77
CA ILE A 146 25.87 29.04 -6.93
C ILE A 146 26.32 30.45 -6.54
N ALA A 147 25.89 30.97 -5.39
CA ALA A 147 26.28 32.29 -4.90
C ALA A 147 27.80 32.37 -4.64
N SER A 148 28.39 31.35 -4.01
CA SER A 148 29.84 31.32 -3.78
C SER A 148 30.62 31.27 -5.09
N ARG A 149 30.14 30.50 -6.07
CA ARG A 149 30.76 30.38 -7.39
C ARG A 149 30.65 31.68 -8.19
N ALA A 150 29.50 32.37 -8.14
CA ALA A 150 29.33 33.69 -8.75
C ALA A 150 30.29 34.73 -8.14
N SER A 151 30.50 34.70 -6.82
CA SER A 151 31.49 35.55 -6.15
C SER A 151 32.92 35.22 -6.61
N GLN A 152 33.28 33.94 -6.67
CA GLN A 152 34.59 33.49 -7.14
C GLN A 152 34.87 33.93 -8.58
N TYR A 153 33.91 33.76 -9.50
CA TYR A 153 34.04 34.23 -10.87
C TYR A 153 34.20 35.74 -10.97
N ASN A 154 33.45 36.51 -10.19
CA ASN A 154 33.61 37.96 -10.13
C ASN A 154 35.02 38.36 -9.67
N HIS A 155 35.57 37.69 -8.66
CA HIS A 155 36.93 37.95 -8.18
C HIS A 155 37.99 37.59 -9.23
N GLU A 156 37.83 36.47 -9.93
CA GLU A 156 38.72 36.04 -10.99
C GLU A 156 38.66 36.98 -12.21
N MET A 157 37.46 37.37 -12.63
CA MET A 157 37.24 38.32 -13.72
C MET A 157 37.92 39.66 -13.42
N LYS A 158 37.71 40.22 -12.21
CA LYS A 158 38.38 41.46 -11.77
C LYS A 158 39.91 41.31 -11.72
N ARG A 159 40.44 40.12 -11.41
CA ARG A 159 41.89 39.85 -11.47
C ARG A 159 42.39 39.86 -12.91
N LYS A 160 41.70 39.17 -13.83
CA LYS A 160 42.03 39.12 -15.25
C LYS A 160 41.95 40.48 -15.91
N GLU A 161 40.93 41.27 -15.58
CA GLU A 161 40.77 42.65 -16.06
C GLU A 161 41.96 43.53 -15.61
N ARG A 162 42.39 43.41 -14.35
CA ARG A 162 43.59 44.10 -13.85
C ARG A 162 44.87 43.67 -14.57
N GLU A 163 45.04 42.39 -14.88
CA GLU A 163 46.18 41.87 -15.65
C GLU A 163 46.16 42.37 -17.10
N PHE A 164 44.99 42.39 -17.73
CA PHE A 164 44.79 42.90 -19.07
C PHE A 164 45.11 44.40 -19.15
N ASN A 165 44.63 45.19 -18.19
CA ASN A 165 44.92 46.62 -18.13
C ASN A 165 46.42 46.90 -17.99
N LYS A 166 47.13 46.17 -17.11
CA LYS A 166 48.59 46.24 -17.01
C LYS A 166 49.31 45.90 -18.32
N LEU A 167 48.84 44.89 -19.04
CA LEU A 167 49.42 44.51 -20.33
C LEU A 167 49.16 45.59 -21.40
N LYS A 168 47.95 46.15 -21.42
CA LYS A 168 47.56 47.25 -22.30
C LYS A 168 48.41 48.50 -22.04
N GLU A 169 48.63 48.86 -20.79
CA GLU A 169 49.53 49.95 -20.39
C GLU A 169 50.97 49.72 -20.88
N ARG A 170 51.53 48.52 -20.69
CA ARG A 170 52.86 48.16 -21.20
C ARG A 170 52.95 48.24 -22.73
N LEU A 171 51.93 47.77 -23.44
CA LEU A 171 51.88 47.86 -24.89
C LEU A 171 51.84 49.32 -25.34
N ASN A 172 51.00 50.14 -24.71
CA ASN A 172 50.91 51.56 -24.99
C ASN A 172 52.26 52.27 -24.72
N GLN A 173 52.93 51.95 -23.61
CA GLN A 173 54.26 52.48 -23.31
C GLN A 173 55.26 52.11 -24.41
N LEU A 174 55.30 50.85 -24.84
CA LEU A 174 56.18 50.41 -25.94
C LEU A 174 55.85 51.10 -27.27
N LEU A 175 54.59 51.43 -27.54
CA LEU A 175 54.18 52.15 -28.74
C LEU A 175 54.60 53.63 -28.69
N VAL A 176 54.56 54.26 -27.51
CA VAL A 176 55.04 55.64 -27.30
C VAL A 176 56.57 55.68 -27.40
N ASP A 177 57.29 54.80 -26.70
CA ASP A 177 58.76 54.73 -26.73
C ASP A 177 59.31 54.48 -28.15
N LYS A 178 58.59 53.71 -28.97
CA LYS A 178 58.95 53.48 -30.39
C LYS A 178 58.75 54.71 -31.28
N LYS A 179 57.85 55.64 -30.93
CA LYS A 179 57.70 56.90 -31.66
C LYS A 179 58.82 57.88 -31.34
N GLU A 180 59.39 57.83 -30.14
CA GLU A 180 60.49 58.70 -29.73
C GLU A 180 61.87 58.20 -30.17
N LYS A 181 62.05 56.89 -30.39
CA LYS A 181 63.33 56.32 -30.86
C LYS A 181 63.26 55.87 -32.33
N LYS A 182 63.52 56.78 -33.26
CA LYS A 182 63.90 56.42 -34.63
C LYS A 182 65.30 55.78 -34.63
N GLN A 183 65.34 54.54 -35.13
CA GLN A 183 66.51 53.81 -35.65
C GLN A 183 67.64 53.49 -34.67
N ALA A 184 67.56 52.31 -34.07
CA ALA A 184 68.71 51.42 -33.91
C ALA A 184 68.17 49.99 -33.80
N ILE A 185 68.64 49.09 -34.66
CA ILE A 185 68.43 47.66 -34.48
C ILE A 185 69.37 47.23 -33.37
N ASP A 186 68.84 47.11 -32.16
CA ASP A 186 69.52 46.40 -31.08
C ASP A 186 68.98 44.98 -31.01
N VAL A 187 69.85 44.01 -31.32
CA VAL A 187 69.57 42.58 -31.11
C VAL A 187 69.62 42.31 -29.61
N LEU A 188 68.53 42.63 -28.90
CA LEU A 188 68.36 42.28 -27.49
C LEU A 188 67.65 40.94 -27.36
N ASN A 189 68.37 39.89 -27.77
CA ASN A 189 68.05 38.56 -27.28
C ASN A 189 68.66 38.39 -25.88
N ASN A 190 68.01 38.99 -24.90
CA ASN A 190 68.12 38.52 -23.52
C ASN A 190 66.80 37.86 -23.16
N ILE A 191 66.63 36.60 -23.57
CA ILE A 191 65.63 35.69 -22.95
C ILE A 191 66.14 35.38 -21.54
N GLY A 192 66.02 36.37 -20.65
CA GLY A 192 66.36 36.28 -19.24
C GLY A 192 65.29 37.05 -18.48
N ARG A 193 64.37 36.33 -17.85
CA ARG A 193 63.42 36.95 -16.90
C ARG A 193 64.21 37.56 -15.73
N ALA A 194 63.75 38.69 -15.21
CA ALA A 194 64.35 39.41 -14.08
C ALA A 194 64.41 38.63 -12.75
N ASP A 195 63.91 37.39 -12.69
CA ASP A 195 63.93 36.49 -11.52
C ASP A 195 65.02 35.39 -11.64
N GLY A 196 65.86 35.41 -12.68
CA GLY A 196 66.96 34.44 -12.84
C GLY A 196 66.52 32.97 -13.05
N LYS A 197 65.23 32.67 -13.01
CA LYS A 197 64.68 31.32 -13.23
C LYS A 197 64.29 31.15 -14.69
N ARG A 198 64.91 30.16 -15.34
CA ARG A 198 64.51 29.67 -16.67
C ARG A 198 63.04 29.28 -16.64
N SER A 199 62.27 29.65 -17.67
CA SER A 199 61.00 28.97 -17.94
C SER A 199 61.33 27.49 -18.06
N LEU A 200 60.84 26.67 -17.13
CA LEU A 200 60.85 25.23 -17.32
C LEU A 200 59.93 24.97 -18.50
N TRP A 201 60.53 24.76 -19.67
CA TRP A 201 59.90 24.02 -20.74
C TRP A 201 59.34 22.74 -20.13
N LYS A 202 58.14 22.32 -20.57
CA LYS A 202 57.59 21.01 -20.22
C LYS A 202 58.68 19.99 -20.47
N THR A 203 59.26 19.51 -19.38
CA THR A 203 60.31 18.50 -19.40
C THR A 203 59.65 17.20 -19.00
N GLU A 204 60.17 16.08 -19.50
CA GLU A 204 59.67 14.74 -19.19
C GLU A 204 59.47 14.51 -17.68
N LYS A 205 60.28 15.16 -16.83
CA LYS A 205 60.14 15.16 -15.36
C LYS A 205 58.90 15.88 -14.82
N THR A 206 58.38 16.90 -15.49
CA THR A 206 57.14 17.61 -15.11
C THR A 206 55.89 16.90 -15.62
N GLU A 207 55.94 16.31 -16.82
CA GLU A 207 54.84 15.46 -17.33
C GLU A 207 54.73 14.16 -16.54
N ALA A 208 55.85 13.48 -16.24
CA ALA A 208 55.86 12.29 -15.38
C ALA A 208 55.33 12.57 -13.96
N LYS A 209 55.48 13.79 -13.43
CA LYS A 209 54.88 14.19 -12.14
C LYS A 209 53.37 14.36 -12.24
N HIS A 210 52.87 15.03 -13.28
CA HIS A 210 51.43 15.18 -13.50
C HIS A 210 50.74 13.85 -13.84
N GLU A 211 51.39 12.99 -14.62
CA GLU A 211 50.92 11.63 -14.88
C GLU A 211 50.90 10.80 -13.59
N GLY A 212 51.94 10.91 -12.75
CA GLY A 212 51.98 10.26 -11.43
C GLY A 212 50.86 10.72 -10.49
N GLU A 213 50.56 12.02 -10.46
CA GLU A 213 49.44 12.58 -9.69
C GLU A 213 48.07 12.12 -10.24
N MET A 214 47.93 12.03 -11.56
CA MET A 214 46.74 11.50 -12.21
C MET A 214 46.54 10.01 -11.90
N TYR A 215 47.57 9.17 -12.04
CA TYR A 215 47.52 7.75 -11.68
C TYR A 215 47.21 7.57 -10.19
N LYS A 216 47.78 8.41 -9.32
CA LYS A 216 47.50 8.39 -7.89
C LYS A 216 46.03 8.73 -7.58
N THR A 217 45.46 9.70 -8.29
CA THR A 217 44.04 10.07 -8.15
C THR A 217 43.14 8.95 -8.63
N LEU A 218 43.44 8.38 -9.81
CA LEU A 218 42.68 7.27 -10.36
C LEU A 218 42.72 6.04 -9.42
N LEU A 219 43.89 5.68 -8.90
CA LEU A 219 44.03 4.58 -7.93
C LEU A 219 43.25 4.85 -6.64
N SER A 220 43.30 6.10 -6.13
CA SER A 220 42.52 6.51 -4.97
C SER A 220 41.01 6.37 -5.21
N ASP A 221 40.52 6.68 -6.41
CA ASP A 221 39.10 6.54 -6.78
C ASP A 221 38.69 5.07 -6.93
N TYR A 222 39.60 4.20 -7.40
CA TYR A 222 39.36 2.75 -7.39
C TYR A 222 39.33 2.20 -5.97
N ASP A 223 40.23 2.64 -5.08
CA ASP A 223 40.28 2.22 -3.68
C ASP A 223 39.04 2.68 -2.90
N THR A 224 38.53 3.89 -3.16
CA THR A 224 37.27 4.37 -2.55
C THR A 224 36.10 3.53 -3.02
N ARG A 225 35.98 3.28 -4.33
CA ARG A 225 34.89 2.49 -4.90
C ARG A 225 34.93 1.04 -4.44
N GLN A 226 36.12 0.46 -4.29
CA GLN A 226 36.29 -0.88 -3.71
C GLN A 226 35.84 -0.93 -2.25
N ARG A 227 36.17 0.09 -1.44
CA ARG A 227 35.69 0.19 -0.05
C ARG A 227 34.17 0.34 0.03
N GLU A 228 33.57 1.17 -0.83
CA GLU A 228 32.11 1.33 -0.90
C GLU A 228 31.42 0.02 -1.25
N LEU A 229 31.90 -0.71 -2.27
CA LEU A 229 31.38 -2.03 -2.64
C LEU A 229 31.51 -3.07 -1.52
N GLN A 230 32.60 -3.01 -0.74
CA GLN A 230 32.79 -3.90 0.42
C GLN A 230 31.81 -3.57 1.55
N LEU A 231 31.54 -2.29 1.80
CA LEU A 231 30.54 -1.85 2.78
C LEU A 231 29.12 -2.27 2.36
N GLU A 232 28.75 -2.03 1.09
CA GLU A 232 27.47 -2.46 0.54
C GLU A 232 27.31 -3.99 0.64
N ASN A 233 28.34 -4.77 0.28
CA ASN A 233 28.32 -6.21 0.45
C ASN A 233 28.13 -6.64 1.92
N ALA A 234 28.76 -5.94 2.86
CA ALA A 234 28.60 -6.21 4.28
C ALA A 234 27.17 -5.91 4.76
N GLU A 235 26.56 -4.83 4.27
CA GLU A 235 25.17 -4.47 4.56
C GLU A 235 24.19 -5.47 3.94
N LEU A 236 24.38 -5.86 2.67
CA LEU A 236 23.59 -6.89 2.02
C LEU A 236 23.66 -8.23 2.77
N ARG A 237 24.84 -8.61 3.26
CA ARG A 237 25.00 -9.81 4.12
C ARG A 237 24.23 -9.68 5.44
N LYS A 238 24.21 -8.49 6.06
CA LYS A 238 23.43 -8.23 7.29
C LYS A 238 21.93 -8.34 7.01
N VAL A 239 21.44 -7.73 5.93
CA VAL A 239 20.02 -7.80 5.52
C VAL A 239 19.63 -9.24 5.23
N LEU A 240 20.47 -9.99 4.52
CA LEU A 240 20.20 -11.40 4.19
C LEU A 240 20.17 -12.28 5.45
N GLN A 241 21.07 -12.05 6.42
CA GLN A 241 21.02 -12.72 7.72
C GLN A 241 19.78 -12.32 8.53
N GLN A 242 19.35 -11.06 8.47
CA GLN A 242 18.14 -10.60 9.12
C GLN A 242 16.89 -11.25 8.51
N MET A 243 16.78 -11.26 7.18
CA MET A 243 15.69 -11.94 6.47
C MET A 243 15.66 -13.44 6.81
N LYS A 244 16.82 -14.10 6.89
CA LYS A 244 16.91 -15.50 7.34
C LYS A 244 16.35 -15.66 8.76
N LYS A 245 16.74 -14.79 9.70
CA LYS A 245 16.22 -14.82 11.09
C LYS A 245 14.71 -14.59 11.13
N ASP A 246 14.20 -13.63 10.39
CA ASP A 246 12.77 -13.31 10.33
C ASP A 246 11.97 -14.47 9.72
N MET A 247 12.47 -15.07 8.64
CA MET A 247 11.86 -16.27 8.05
C MET A 247 11.84 -17.44 9.03
N VAL A 248 12.95 -17.70 9.73
CA VAL A 248 13.00 -18.74 10.78
C VAL A 248 12.02 -18.43 11.92
N SER A 249 11.91 -17.17 12.34
CA SER A 249 10.98 -16.74 13.40
C SER A 249 9.51 -16.92 12.98
N ILE A 250 9.15 -16.54 11.76
CA ILE A 250 7.80 -16.75 11.20
C ILE A 250 7.46 -18.25 11.10
N LEU A 251 8.42 -19.06 10.67
CA LEU A 251 8.23 -20.52 10.56
C LEU A 251 8.17 -21.20 11.94
N SER A 252 8.96 -20.74 12.91
CA SER A 252 9.01 -21.29 14.28
C SER A 252 7.77 -20.89 15.10
N SER A 253 7.29 -19.65 14.95
CA SER A 253 6.04 -19.19 15.56
C SER A 253 4.82 -19.93 14.99
N ARG A 254 4.83 -20.28 13.69
CA ARG A 254 3.80 -21.13 13.09
C ARG A 254 3.85 -22.57 13.60
N LYS A 255 5.03 -23.09 13.94
CA LYS A 255 5.21 -24.41 14.58
C LYS A 255 4.71 -24.43 16.03
N GLN A 256 4.80 -23.30 16.75
CA GLN A 256 4.24 -23.14 18.10
C GLN A 256 2.71 -22.94 18.07
N ALA A 257 2.18 -22.18 17.11
CA ALA A 257 0.73 -22.03 16.90
C ALA A 257 0.05 -23.36 16.50
N ALA A 258 0.76 -24.27 15.84
CA ALA A 258 0.27 -25.62 15.52
C ALA A 258 0.42 -26.63 16.68
N LYS A 259 1.20 -26.30 17.73
CA LYS A 259 1.34 -27.11 18.96
C LYS A 259 0.50 -26.60 20.13
N GLY A 260 -0.15 -25.45 20.00
CA GLY A 260 -1.00 -24.84 21.04
C GLY A 260 -2.36 -25.50 21.27
N ASP A 261 -2.70 -26.57 20.54
CA ASP A 261 -3.97 -27.29 20.70
C ASP A 261 -3.79 -28.70 21.32
N LYS A 262 -2.77 -28.90 22.16
CA LYS A 262 -2.70 -30.00 23.15
C LYS A 262 -1.85 -29.60 24.37
N HIS A 263 -2.52 -29.15 25.43
CA HIS A 263 -2.10 -29.44 26.80
C HIS A 263 -3.29 -30.17 27.43
N GLU A 264 -3.16 -31.44 27.78
CA GLU A 264 -2.81 -31.82 29.15
C GLU A 264 -1.74 -32.93 29.23
N HIS A 265 -0.89 -32.76 30.25
CA HIS A 265 -0.23 -33.76 31.10
C HIS A 265 1.27 -34.05 30.93
N GLY A 266 2.07 -33.39 31.78
CA GLY A 266 3.00 -34.03 32.72
C GLY A 266 4.47 -34.24 32.33
N GLY A 267 5.39 -33.70 33.15
CA GLY A 267 6.67 -34.36 33.45
C GLY A 267 7.96 -33.58 33.18
N THR A 268 8.44 -32.90 34.23
CA THR A 268 9.81 -32.96 34.80
C THR A 268 11.06 -32.66 33.95
N GLN A 269 11.81 -31.65 34.42
CA GLN A 269 13.27 -31.42 34.46
C GLN A 269 14.20 -32.14 33.44
N ALA A 270 15.09 -31.38 32.81
CA ALA A 270 16.45 -31.12 33.32
C ALA A 270 17.30 -30.45 32.23
N ALA A 271 18.22 -29.59 32.68
CA ALA A 271 19.27 -28.99 31.88
C ALA A 271 20.34 -30.02 31.49
N SER A 272 20.88 -29.91 30.28
CA SER A 272 22.28 -30.25 30.01
C SER A 272 22.77 -29.46 28.80
N GLU A 273 23.77 -28.63 29.04
CA GLU A 273 24.73 -28.15 28.07
C GLU A 273 25.50 -29.36 27.51
N GLU A 274 25.80 -29.37 26.21
CA GLU A 274 27.11 -29.76 25.66
C GLU A 274 27.13 -29.57 24.13
N GLU A 275 28.33 -29.26 23.65
CA GLU A 275 28.68 -28.62 22.39
C GLU A 275 28.77 -29.58 21.20
N ASP A 276 28.73 -28.96 20.01
CA ASP A 276 29.36 -29.33 18.73
C ASP A 276 29.70 -30.80 18.43
N GLU A 277 29.05 -31.35 17.40
CA GLU A 277 29.70 -31.94 16.22
C GLU A 277 28.63 -32.45 15.20
N VAL A 278 29.02 -32.48 13.92
CA VAL A 278 28.29 -33.08 12.78
C VAL A 278 27.15 -32.26 12.14
N PHE A 279 27.57 -31.19 11.47
CA PHE A 279 26.88 -30.52 10.38
C PHE A 279 26.88 -31.39 9.11
N ASP A 280 25.88 -32.26 8.91
CA ASP A 280 25.59 -32.82 7.56
C ASP A 280 24.12 -33.29 7.36
N SER A 281 23.38 -33.62 8.44
CA SER A 281 21.97 -34.06 8.33
C SER A 281 20.97 -32.91 8.01
N SER A 282 21.37 -31.65 8.23
CA SER A 282 20.51 -30.47 8.03
C SER A 282 20.26 -30.16 6.54
N LYS A 283 21.13 -30.60 5.63
CA LYS A 283 21.04 -30.21 4.21
C LYS A 283 20.00 -31.05 3.48
N ASP A 284 20.00 -32.36 3.70
CA ASP A 284 19.01 -33.31 3.16
C ASP A 284 17.62 -33.08 3.75
N SER A 285 17.54 -32.72 5.04
CA SER A 285 16.27 -32.37 5.69
C SER A 285 15.66 -31.11 5.07
N VAL A 286 16.45 -30.06 4.83
CA VAL A 286 15.97 -28.80 4.23
C VAL A 286 15.57 -28.99 2.77
N GLU A 287 16.29 -29.81 2.01
CA GLU A 287 15.97 -30.12 0.62
C GLU A 287 14.68 -30.93 0.51
N LEU A 288 14.48 -31.94 1.37
CA LEU A 288 13.25 -32.72 1.44
C LEU A 288 12.06 -31.84 1.87
N TYR A 289 12.25 -30.92 2.83
CA TYR A 289 11.24 -29.94 3.23
C TYR A 289 10.91 -28.95 2.09
N CYS A 290 11.88 -28.55 1.28
CA CYS A 290 11.69 -27.67 0.13
C CYS A 290 10.89 -28.37 -0.99
N VAL A 291 11.20 -29.64 -1.27
CA VAL A 291 10.44 -30.47 -2.21
C VAL A 291 9.00 -30.64 -1.73
N HIS A 292 8.81 -30.94 -0.44
CA HIS A 292 7.48 -31.12 0.14
C HIS A 292 6.67 -29.81 0.19
N ALA A 293 7.32 -28.67 0.41
CA ALA A 293 6.69 -27.35 0.34
C ALA A 293 6.27 -27.00 -1.11
N ARG A 294 7.13 -27.30 -2.09
CA ARG A 294 6.85 -27.09 -3.52
C ARG A 294 5.68 -27.95 -3.99
N GLU A 295 5.62 -29.20 -3.55
CA GLU A 295 4.53 -30.13 -3.87
C GLU A 295 3.20 -29.69 -3.23
N LYS A 296 3.21 -29.25 -1.96
CA LYS A 296 2.04 -28.68 -1.30
C LYS A 296 1.53 -27.41 -1.99
N LEU A 297 2.42 -26.52 -2.41
CA LEU A 297 2.06 -25.33 -3.18
C LEU A 297 1.42 -25.70 -4.52
N THR A 298 2.02 -26.65 -5.23
CA THR A 298 1.53 -27.10 -6.54
C THR A 298 0.15 -27.76 -6.40
N ASN A 299 -0.06 -28.56 -5.36
CA ASN A 299 -1.35 -29.18 -5.08
C ASN A 299 -2.42 -28.14 -4.68
N SER A 300 -2.05 -27.10 -3.93
CA SER A 300 -2.95 -25.98 -3.61
C SER A 300 -3.38 -25.23 -4.88
N ILE A 301 -2.43 -24.89 -5.76
CA ILE A 301 -2.72 -24.23 -7.04
C ILE A 301 -3.62 -25.10 -7.91
N ARG A 302 -3.35 -26.41 -8.01
CA ARG A 302 -4.21 -27.36 -8.74
C ARG A 302 -5.62 -27.45 -8.16
N LEU A 303 -5.78 -27.34 -6.84
CA LEU A 303 -7.10 -27.36 -6.21
C LEU A 303 -7.86 -26.05 -6.49
N GLN A 304 -7.19 -24.90 -6.39
CA GLN A 304 -7.77 -23.61 -6.72
C GLN A 304 -8.17 -23.54 -8.20
N TRP A 305 -7.32 -24.06 -9.10
CA TRP A 305 -7.64 -24.16 -10.53
C TRP A 305 -8.87 -25.03 -10.79
N ARG A 306 -9.00 -26.18 -10.12
CA ARG A 306 -10.20 -27.03 -10.23
C ARG A 306 -11.47 -26.32 -9.72
N ARG A 307 -11.38 -25.60 -8.60
CA ARG A 307 -12.50 -24.80 -8.08
C ARG A 307 -12.91 -23.70 -9.06
N LEU A 308 -11.94 -22.95 -9.57
CA LEU A 308 -12.19 -21.91 -10.56
C LEU A 308 -12.80 -22.49 -11.84
N LYS A 309 -12.22 -23.57 -12.37
CA LYS A 309 -12.74 -24.27 -13.55
C LYS A 309 -14.19 -24.72 -13.34
N SER A 310 -14.51 -25.36 -12.21
CA SER A 310 -15.89 -25.75 -11.88
C SER A 310 -16.85 -24.57 -11.71
N HIS A 311 -16.34 -23.42 -11.28
CA HIS A 311 -17.13 -22.20 -11.17
C HIS A 311 -17.41 -21.61 -12.56
N VAL A 312 -16.42 -21.59 -13.44
CA VAL A 312 -16.56 -21.15 -14.83
C VAL A 312 -17.50 -22.07 -15.60
N GLU A 313 -17.36 -23.39 -15.48
CA GLU A 313 -18.27 -24.36 -16.11
C GLU A 313 -19.72 -24.22 -15.62
N ARG A 314 -19.92 -23.88 -14.33
CA ARG A 314 -21.24 -23.61 -13.76
C ARG A 314 -21.83 -22.28 -14.23
N LEU A 315 -21.01 -21.24 -14.39
CA LEU A 315 -21.45 -19.98 -15.00
C LEU A 315 -21.82 -20.18 -16.46
N ASP A 316 -21.04 -20.95 -17.22
CA ASP A 316 -21.31 -21.29 -18.62
C ASP A 316 -22.60 -22.13 -18.75
N SER A 317 -22.82 -23.06 -17.83
CA SER A 317 -24.07 -23.82 -17.73
C SER A 317 -25.27 -22.93 -17.34
N GLN A 318 -25.09 -21.92 -16.48
CA GLN A 318 -26.13 -20.96 -16.11
C GLN A 318 -26.50 -20.02 -17.27
N VAL A 319 -25.50 -19.58 -18.04
CA VAL A 319 -25.71 -18.77 -19.26
C VAL A 319 -26.43 -19.61 -20.32
N SER A 320 -26.05 -20.88 -20.46
CA SER A 320 -26.71 -21.81 -21.38
C SER A 320 -28.14 -22.19 -20.92
N SER A 321 -28.41 -22.26 -19.61
CA SER A 321 -29.76 -22.47 -19.08
C SER A 321 -30.65 -21.22 -19.21
N ALA A 322 -30.08 -20.02 -19.06
CA ALA A 322 -30.79 -18.76 -19.24
C ALA A 322 -31.24 -18.52 -20.70
N GLN A 323 -30.58 -19.16 -21.67
CA GLN A 323 -31.00 -19.12 -23.09
C GLN A 323 -32.04 -20.18 -23.46
N THR A 324 -32.29 -21.19 -22.62
CA THR A 324 -33.21 -22.30 -22.93
C THR A 324 -34.50 -22.31 -22.10
N SER A 325 -34.59 -21.51 -21.03
CA SER A 325 -35.78 -21.43 -20.17
C SER A 325 -36.57 -20.11 -20.34
N GLU A 326 -37.01 -19.81 -21.57
CA GLU A 326 -37.98 -18.72 -21.80
C GLU A 326 -39.43 -19.17 -21.55
N SER A 327 -39.66 -20.32 -20.93
CA SER A 327 -41.01 -20.77 -20.60
C SER A 327 -41.06 -21.52 -19.28
N LYS A 328 -41.76 -20.89 -18.33
CA LYS A 328 -42.44 -21.44 -17.15
C LYS A 328 -41.75 -21.26 -15.79
N THR A 329 -42.52 -20.49 -15.00
CA THR A 329 -42.71 -20.49 -13.54
C THR A 329 -41.72 -19.72 -12.66
N ALA A 330 -42.19 -18.52 -12.32
CA ALA A 330 -42.43 -18.05 -10.95
C ALA A 330 -41.23 -17.89 -10.02
N ASP A 331 -40.42 -16.86 -10.28
CA ASP A 331 -39.95 -15.96 -9.22
C ASP A 331 -39.47 -14.65 -9.86
N ALA A 332 -40.37 -13.66 -9.96
CA ALA A 332 -40.07 -12.38 -10.58
C ALA A 332 -40.15 -11.27 -9.54
N VAL A 333 -38.99 -10.74 -9.19
CA VAL A 333 -38.83 -9.33 -8.78
C VAL A 333 -39.65 -8.47 -9.75
N PRO A 334 -40.43 -7.47 -9.28
CA PRO A 334 -41.38 -6.78 -10.15
C PRO A 334 -40.62 -6.11 -11.30
N ARG A 335 -40.95 -6.48 -12.54
CA ARG A 335 -40.41 -5.87 -13.76
C ARG A 335 -40.50 -4.34 -13.73
N GLU A 336 -41.53 -3.81 -13.07
CA GLU A 336 -41.72 -2.37 -12.82
C GLU A 336 -40.55 -1.74 -12.05
N THR A 337 -40.03 -2.40 -11.02
CA THR A 337 -38.86 -1.87 -10.28
C THR A 337 -37.60 -1.84 -11.14
N HIS A 338 -37.41 -2.80 -12.03
CA HIS A 338 -36.27 -2.76 -12.97
C HIS A 338 -36.41 -1.68 -14.04
N GLU A 339 -37.64 -1.43 -14.53
CA GLU A 339 -37.92 -0.33 -15.46
C GLU A 339 -37.73 1.04 -14.79
N GLU A 340 -38.19 1.22 -13.55
CA GLU A 340 -37.97 2.42 -12.74
C GLU A 340 -36.48 2.68 -12.47
N GLU A 341 -35.72 1.64 -12.12
CA GLU A 341 -34.27 1.72 -11.94
C GLU A 341 -33.54 2.07 -13.25
N MET A 342 -33.97 1.49 -14.37
CA MET A 342 -33.44 1.83 -15.69
C MET A 342 -33.73 3.28 -16.07
N ASP A 343 -34.93 3.77 -15.81
CA ASP A 343 -35.30 5.15 -16.11
C ASP A 343 -34.59 6.15 -15.19
N ARG A 344 -34.37 5.79 -13.92
CA ARG A 344 -33.51 6.57 -13.02
C ARG A 344 -32.08 6.64 -13.53
N LEU A 345 -31.49 5.51 -13.92
CA LEU A 345 -30.12 5.48 -14.45
C LEU A 345 -30.01 6.25 -15.78
N LYS A 346 -31.02 6.21 -16.66
CA LYS A 346 -31.06 7.05 -17.86
C LYS A 346 -31.07 8.53 -17.52
N LEU A 347 -31.84 8.93 -16.49
CA LEU A 347 -31.88 10.31 -16.01
C LEU A 347 -30.52 10.75 -15.44
N GLU A 348 -29.88 9.91 -14.63
CA GLU A 348 -28.55 10.18 -14.06
C GLU A 348 -27.49 10.30 -15.17
N ILE A 349 -27.52 9.40 -16.18
CA ILE A 349 -26.64 9.47 -17.34
C ILE A 349 -26.87 10.77 -18.13
N GLN A 350 -28.13 11.19 -18.28
CA GLN A 350 -28.45 12.44 -18.96
C GLN A 350 -27.92 13.65 -18.17
N GLN A 351 -28.09 13.68 -16.85
CA GLN A 351 -27.54 14.73 -15.99
C GLN A 351 -26.00 14.77 -16.05
N CYS A 352 -25.33 13.61 -16.06
CA CYS A 352 -23.88 13.56 -16.25
C CYS A 352 -23.45 14.11 -17.61
N LYS A 353 -24.20 13.81 -18.69
CA LYS A 353 -23.91 14.36 -20.02
C LYS A 353 -24.07 15.88 -20.05
N ASP A 354 -25.13 16.41 -19.45
CA ASP A 354 -25.38 17.85 -19.39
C ASP A 354 -24.29 18.56 -18.58
N PHE A 355 -23.82 17.93 -17.49
CA PHE A 355 -22.72 18.45 -16.68
C PHE A 355 -21.39 18.45 -17.44
N ILE A 356 -21.07 17.37 -18.16
CA ILE A 356 -19.88 17.30 -19.03
C ILE A 356 -19.96 18.37 -20.12
N GLN A 357 -21.13 18.59 -20.71
CA GLN A 357 -21.33 19.61 -21.74
C GLN A 357 -21.15 21.02 -21.17
N ALA A 358 -21.68 21.30 -19.97
CA ALA A 358 -21.46 22.58 -19.28
C ALA A 358 -19.99 22.79 -18.89
N GLN A 359 -19.29 21.74 -18.43
CA GLN A 359 -17.85 21.79 -18.16
C GLN A 359 -17.05 22.04 -19.43
N GLN A 360 -17.40 21.41 -20.56
CA GLN A 360 -16.76 21.65 -21.86
C GLN A 360 -17.00 23.08 -22.35
N GLN A 361 -18.21 23.62 -22.19
CA GLN A 361 -18.52 25.02 -22.53
C GLN A 361 -17.73 26.00 -21.67
N LEU A 362 -17.62 25.75 -20.36
CA LEU A 362 -16.82 26.58 -19.46
C LEU A 362 -15.33 26.52 -19.81
N LEU A 363 -14.80 25.33 -20.11
CA LEU A 363 -13.42 25.16 -20.55
C LEU A 363 -13.17 25.90 -21.87
N GLN A 364 -14.09 25.80 -22.81
CA GLN A 364 -14.00 26.52 -24.09
C GLN A 364 -14.11 28.03 -23.90
N GLN A 365 -14.93 28.49 -22.94
CA GLN A 365 -15.05 29.90 -22.58
C GLN A 365 -13.76 30.42 -21.92
N GLN A 366 -13.13 29.64 -21.04
CA GLN A 366 -11.83 29.96 -20.42
C GLN A 366 -10.71 30.03 -21.46
N LEU A 367 -10.72 29.12 -22.45
CA LEU A 367 -9.76 29.13 -23.56
C LEU A 367 -10.02 30.26 -24.57
N SER A 368 -11.25 30.78 -24.65
CA SER A 368 -11.63 31.90 -25.52
C SER A 368 -11.57 33.27 -24.84
N SER A 369 -11.34 33.32 -23.52
CA SER A 369 -11.22 34.55 -22.75
C SER A 369 -9.83 35.14 -22.96
N PRO A 370 -9.68 36.36 -23.50
CA PRO A 370 -8.37 36.98 -23.71
C PRO A 370 -7.83 37.46 -22.36
N CYS A 371 -7.27 36.54 -21.59
CA CYS A 371 -6.51 36.85 -20.40
C CYS A 371 -5.08 36.35 -20.67
N ASP A 372 -4.21 37.29 -21.05
CA ASP A 372 -2.75 37.18 -21.02
C ASP A 372 -2.06 36.08 -21.88
N GLU A 373 -2.57 35.83 -23.10
CA GLU A 373 -1.83 35.01 -24.08
C GLU A 373 -0.50 35.65 -24.52
N GLU A 374 -0.40 36.99 -24.57
CA GLU A 374 0.84 37.68 -24.98
C GLU A 374 1.95 37.55 -23.94
N THR A 375 1.65 37.65 -22.65
CA THR A 375 2.62 37.51 -21.56
C THR A 375 3.07 36.06 -21.37
N ALA A 376 2.15 35.09 -21.51
CA ALA A 376 2.50 33.67 -21.50
C ALA A 376 3.33 33.25 -22.73
N SER A 377 3.00 33.78 -23.92
CA SER A 377 3.76 33.53 -25.15
C SER A 377 5.16 34.17 -25.08
N LEU A 378 5.29 35.40 -24.57
CA LEU A 378 6.59 36.06 -24.38
C LEU A 378 7.49 35.30 -23.39
N LEU A 379 6.95 34.80 -22.28
CA LEU A 379 7.71 34.00 -21.31
C LEU A 379 8.12 32.64 -21.88
N SER A 380 7.22 31.98 -22.62
CA SER A 380 7.52 30.73 -23.33
C SER A 380 8.60 30.95 -24.38
N ASP A 381 8.51 32.01 -25.18
CA ASP A 381 9.49 32.36 -26.22
C ASP A 381 10.86 32.71 -25.61
N CYS A 382 10.89 33.39 -24.47
CA CYS A 382 12.13 33.68 -23.75
C CYS A 382 12.81 32.40 -23.23
N TYR A 383 12.03 31.46 -22.68
CA TYR A 383 12.56 30.17 -22.21
C TYR A 383 13.09 29.34 -23.39
N MET A 384 12.33 29.26 -24.49
CA MET A 384 12.74 28.53 -25.69
C MET A 384 13.98 29.14 -26.36
N LEU A 385 14.13 30.47 -26.35
CA LEU A 385 15.33 31.15 -26.82
C LEU A 385 16.55 30.84 -25.96
N GLN A 386 16.41 30.87 -24.63
CA GLN A 386 17.48 30.53 -23.71
C GLN A 386 17.93 29.07 -23.86
N GLU A 387 16.97 28.15 -24.02
CA GLU A 387 17.22 26.74 -24.27
C GLU A 387 17.96 26.52 -25.59
N LYS A 388 17.55 27.23 -26.64
CA LYS A 388 18.20 27.20 -27.96
C LYS A 388 19.63 27.73 -27.92
N GLU A 389 19.89 28.79 -27.16
CA GLU A 389 21.24 29.34 -26.97
C GLU A 389 22.14 28.35 -26.20
N ARG A 390 21.63 27.75 -25.12
CA ARG A 390 22.34 26.72 -24.35
C ARG A 390 22.72 25.51 -25.22
N LEU A 391 21.76 24.98 -25.98
CA LEU A 391 22.01 23.88 -26.92
C LEU A 391 23.01 24.28 -28.01
N GLY A 392 23.01 25.54 -28.46
CA GLY A 392 23.98 26.06 -29.39
C GLY A 392 25.41 26.04 -28.84
N ASP A 393 25.60 26.38 -27.57
CA ASP A 393 26.92 26.36 -26.92
C ASP A 393 27.39 24.93 -26.59
N GLU A 394 26.48 24.05 -26.18
CA GLU A 394 26.76 22.61 -26.06
C GLU A 394 27.19 22.02 -27.41
N TRP A 395 26.50 22.38 -28.49
CA TRP A 395 26.84 21.94 -29.84
C TRP A 395 28.22 22.44 -30.30
N LYS A 396 28.56 23.70 -30.03
CA LYS A 396 29.92 24.22 -30.31
C LYS A 396 30.99 23.46 -29.54
N THR A 397 30.72 23.12 -28.28
CA THR A 397 31.65 22.35 -27.45
C THR A 397 31.87 20.94 -28.01
N LEU A 398 30.79 20.27 -28.43
CA LEU A 398 30.86 18.96 -29.09
C LEU A 398 31.58 19.02 -30.44
N GLU A 399 31.36 20.08 -31.21
CA GLU A 399 32.02 20.34 -32.48
C GLU A 399 33.54 20.53 -32.31
N GLU A 400 33.95 21.26 -31.26
CA GLU A 400 35.35 21.41 -30.88
C GLU A 400 35.98 20.08 -30.44
N GLN A 401 35.28 19.31 -29.60
CA GLN A 401 35.72 17.97 -29.22
C GLN A 401 35.88 17.05 -30.44
N ARG A 402 34.92 17.06 -31.37
CA ARG A 402 35.02 16.29 -32.62
C ARG A 402 36.26 16.67 -33.43
N LYS A 403 36.56 17.96 -33.55
CA LYS A 403 37.77 18.44 -34.24
C LYS A 403 39.06 18.00 -33.52
N ILE A 404 39.07 17.95 -32.20
CA ILE A 404 40.19 17.44 -31.40
C ILE A 404 40.38 15.95 -31.68
N PHE A 405 39.32 15.15 -31.55
CA PHE A 405 39.37 13.71 -31.83
C PHE A 405 39.80 13.41 -33.27
N GLU A 406 39.35 14.19 -34.24
CA GLU A 406 39.82 14.05 -35.63
C GLU A 406 41.31 14.33 -35.77
N ARG A 407 41.82 15.37 -35.09
CA ARG A 407 43.24 15.71 -35.10
C ARG A 407 44.07 14.61 -34.44
N GLU A 408 43.63 14.12 -33.28
CA GLU A 408 44.26 12.99 -32.60
C GLU A 408 44.27 11.75 -33.48
N ARG A 409 43.13 11.42 -34.11
CA ARG A 409 43.04 10.28 -35.05
C ARG A 409 44.04 10.41 -36.20
N ARG A 410 44.19 11.61 -36.78
CA ARG A 410 45.21 11.88 -37.82
C ARG A 410 46.62 11.67 -37.26
N ASN A 411 46.92 12.20 -36.09
CA ASN A 411 48.23 12.05 -35.44
C ASN A 411 48.57 10.59 -35.13
N PHE A 412 47.61 9.81 -34.62
CA PHE A 412 47.78 8.38 -34.37
C PHE A 412 48.03 7.61 -35.67
N THR A 413 47.29 7.94 -36.73
CA THR A 413 47.47 7.32 -38.05
C THR A 413 48.86 7.63 -38.60
N GLU A 414 49.31 8.88 -38.51
CA GLU A 414 50.64 9.29 -38.97
C GLU A 414 51.76 8.64 -38.13
N ALA A 415 51.59 8.56 -36.81
CA ALA A 415 52.52 7.87 -35.93
C ALA A 415 52.65 6.38 -36.28
N ALA A 416 51.54 5.71 -36.56
CA ALA A 416 51.55 4.31 -37.00
C ALA A 416 52.27 4.12 -38.34
N ILE A 417 52.08 5.04 -39.29
CA ILE A 417 52.80 5.04 -40.58
C ILE A 417 54.31 5.25 -40.36
N ARG A 418 54.70 6.22 -39.53
CA ARG A 418 56.12 6.49 -39.22
C ARG A 418 56.78 5.27 -38.56
N LEU A 419 56.10 4.65 -37.60
CA LEU A 419 56.58 3.45 -36.91
C LEU A 419 56.76 2.30 -37.90
N SER A 420 55.82 2.13 -38.84
CA SER A 420 55.92 1.13 -39.91
C SER A 420 57.13 1.38 -40.82
N HIS A 421 57.41 2.63 -41.18
CA HIS A 421 58.60 2.99 -41.96
C HIS A 421 59.90 2.73 -41.19
N GLU A 422 59.95 3.02 -39.89
CA GLU A 422 61.13 2.75 -39.06
C GLU A 422 61.41 1.24 -38.95
N VAL A 423 60.37 0.41 -38.78
CA VAL A 423 60.51 -1.06 -38.77
C VAL A 423 61.03 -1.55 -40.12
N LEU A 424 60.44 -1.11 -41.23
CA LEU A 424 60.91 -1.47 -42.58
C LEU A 424 62.38 -1.06 -42.81
N LYS A 425 62.77 0.12 -42.33
CA LYS A 425 64.15 0.60 -42.43
C LYS A 425 65.11 -0.25 -41.60
N ARG A 426 64.74 -0.64 -40.38
CA ARG A 426 65.53 -1.57 -39.54
C ARG A 426 65.66 -2.94 -40.21
N ASP A 427 64.58 -3.48 -40.76
CA ASP A 427 64.59 -4.76 -41.47
C ASP A 427 65.49 -4.72 -42.71
N LEU A 428 65.52 -3.60 -43.45
CA LEU A 428 66.41 -3.41 -44.59
C LEU A 428 67.89 -3.35 -44.18
N VAL A 429 68.20 -2.68 -43.06
CA VAL A 429 69.56 -2.63 -42.50
C VAL A 429 70.01 -4.03 -42.06
N LEU A 430 69.17 -4.76 -41.33
CA LEU A 430 69.46 -6.14 -40.93
C LEU A 430 69.69 -7.06 -42.13
N LYS A 431 68.86 -6.95 -43.19
CA LYS A 431 69.05 -7.71 -44.44
C LYS A 431 70.32 -7.32 -45.20
N HIS A 432 70.80 -6.08 -45.05
CA HIS A 432 72.05 -5.65 -45.67
C HIS A 432 73.26 -6.16 -44.88
N ASP A 433 73.20 -6.14 -43.55
CA ASP A 433 74.27 -6.63 -42.68
C ASP A 433 74.41 -8.16 -42.76
N LEU A 434 73.30 -8.90 -42.84
CA LEU A 434 73.32 -10.34 -43.12
C LEU A 434 73.97 -10.65 -44.47
N ARG A 435 73.61 -9.91 -45.54
CA ARG A 435 74.23 -10.07 -46.87
C ARG A 435 75.71 -9.68 -46.93
N LYS A 436 76.20 -8.83 -46.01
CA LYS A 436 77.64 -8.54 -45.88
C LYS A 436 78.38 -9.66 -45.17
N ASN A 437 77.79 -10.23 -44.11
CA ASN A 437 78.38 -11.37 -43.41
C ASN A 437 78.43 -12.63 -44.29
N ASP A 438 77.41 -12.87 -45.12
CA ASP A 438 77.40 -14.00 -46.06
C ASP A 438 78.42 -13.87 -47.22
N ARG A 439 79.04 -12.68 -47.40
CA ARG A 439 80.13 -12.46 -48.40
C ARG A 439 81.53 -12.52 -47.80
N LEU A 440 81.63 -12.66 -46.47
CA LEU A 440 82.90 -12.74 -45.73
C LEU A 440 83.25 -14.19 -45.32
N PHE A 441 82.40 -15.14 -45.68
CA PHE A 441 82.65 -16.58 -45.73
C PHE A 441 82.64 -17.04 -47.19
#